data_AF-A8N1N6-F1
#
_entry.id   AF-A8N1N6-F1
#
_cell.length_a   1.000
_cell.length_b   1.000
_cell.length_c   1.000
_cell.angle_alpha   90.00
_cell.angle_beta   90.00
_cell.angle_gamma   90.00
#
_symmetry.space_group_name_H-M   'P 1'
#
loop_
_entity.id
_entity.type
_entity.pdbx_description
1 polymer ?
#
loop_
_entity_poly.entity_id
_entity_poly.type
_entity_poly.pdbx_seq_one_letter_code
_entity_poly.pdbx_strand_id
1 'polypeptide(L)'
;MFRGCTVWAVAGRPLTPRLLHRPLPRRVYFHSSPRSQQSKCPGCGQPLPSPLPACSNCWNVFALPKDITHHELLGLPYGPNPFVVDLPALKQRFRAAQSVCHPDSWASKNPEKLDVAQALSARVNHAYQTLLEPLSRIEYILEQHRLPLSETEKVQDPEFMMEIMEAREAIDEAEDRAQVEAIFEENTGRVAETIKELEKLVEEEDWPAAKLGAIRLRYLQGIQRAAKRWLDNH
;
A
#
# COMPACT_ATOMS: atom_id res chain seq x y z
N MET A 1 25.71 8.87 -75.85
CA MET A 1 24.46 8.72 -76.63
C MET A 1 23.72 7.54 -76.01
N PHE A 2 22.39 7.62 -75.83
CA PHE A 2 21.56 6.68 -75.04
C PHE A 2 21.92 6.62 -73.54
N ARG A 3 21.02 6.42 -72.56
CA ARG A 3 19.57 6.50 -72.30
C ARG A 3 19.47 5.97 -70.84
N GLY A 4 18.58 6.36 -69.94
CA GLY A 4 17.56 7.41 -69.91
C GLY A 4 17.06 7.60 -68.45
N CYS A 5 15.95 8.33 -68.28
CA CYS A 5 14.75 7.97 -67.47
C CYS A 5 14.90 7.13 -66.18
N THR A 6 14.19 7.28 -65.05
CA THR A 6 13.09 8.15 -64.52
C THR A 6 12.81 7.65 -63.07
N VAL A 7 12.17 8.33 -62.10
CA VAL A 7 11.49 9.64 -61.99
C VAL A 7 11.50 10.14 -60.52
N TRP A 8 11.14 11.42 -60.32
CA TRP A 8 10.74 12.16 -59.10
C TRP A 8 10.65 11.44 -57.73
N ALA A 9 11.17 12.08 -56.69
CA ALA A 9 10.73 11.90 -55.30
C ALA A 9 10.60 13.26 -54.59
N VAL A 10 9.42 13.54 -54.03
CA VAL A 10 9.13 14.75 -53.25
C VAL A 10 9.68 14.57 -51.83
N ALA A 11 10.58 15.46 -51.40
CA ALA A 11 11.15 15.43 -50.06
C ALA A 11 10.17 15.96 -49.00
N GLY A 12 9.26 15.10 -48.54
CA GLY A 12 8.46 15.34 -47.35
C GLY A 12 9.33 15.37 -46.08
N ARG A 13 9.13 16.37 -45.21
CA ARG A 13 9.80 16.43 -43.90
C ARG A 13 9.15 15.43 -42.94
N PRO A 14 9.91 14.64 -42.16
CA PRO A 14 9.34 13.74 -41.18
C PRO A 14 8.73 14.51 -40.00
N LEU A 15 7.47 14.25 -39.70
CA LEU A 15 6.81 14.70 -38.47
C LEU A 15 7.09 13.68 -37.35
N THR A 16 8.00 13.99 -36.43
CA THR A 16 8.18 13.21 -35.21
C THR A 16 7.03 13.49 -34.23
N PRO A 17 6.30 12.48 -33.73
CA PRO A 17 5.31 12.69 -32.69
C PRO A 17 6.01 12.98 -31.37
N ARG A 18 6.06 14.27 -30.97
CA ARG A 18 6.41 14.63 -29.58
C ARG A 18 5.27 14.19 -28.67
N LEU A 19 5.45 13.07 -27.98
CA LEU A 19 4.62 12.69 -26.84
C LEU A 19 4.84 13.71 -25.71
N LEU A 20 3.97 14.72 -25.68
CA LEU A 20 3.87 15.67 -24.58
C LEU A 20 3.22 14.97 -23.38
N HIS A 21 4.01 14.18 -22.66
CA HIS A 21 3.64 13.69 -21.33
C HIS A 21 3.44 14.89 -20.41
N ARG A 22 2.18 15.26 -20.21
CA ARG A 22 1.78 16.35 -19.32
C ARG A 22 2.09 15.91 -17.89
N PRO A 23 2.94 16.63 -17.13
CA PRO A 23 3.25 16.25 -15.76
C PRO A 23 1.95 16.25 -14.94
N LEU A 24 1.71 15.17 -14.20
CA LEU A 24 0.58 15.07 -13.29
C LEU A 24 0.73 16.14 -12.19
N PRO A 25 -0.36 16.75 -11.72
CA PRO A 25 -0.29 17.77 -10.69
C PRO A 25 0.27 17.16 -9.39
N ARG A 26 1.46 17.60 -8.98
CA ARG A 26 2.06 17.22 -7.69
C ARG A 26 1.07 17.54 -6.57
N ARG A 27 0.49 16.50 -5.95
CA ARG A 27 -0.20 16.66 -4.67
C ARG A 27 0.88 16.96 -3.65
N VAL A 28 1.00 18.23 -3.25
CA VAL A 28 2.01 18.64 -2.26
C VAL A 28 1.59 18.05 -0.92
N TYR A 29 2.14 16.89 -0.59
CA TYR A 29 2.09 16.34 0.76
C TYR A 29 2.88 17.29 1.66
N PHE A 30 2.18 18.21 2.32
CA PHE A 30 2.78 19.11 3.29
C PHE A 30 3.48 18.25 4.34
N HIS A 31 4.81 18.35 4.39
CA HIS A 31 5.65 17.65 5.35
C HIS A 31 5.45 18.26 6.74
N SER A 32 4.30 17.96 7.33
CA SER A 32 3.96 18.29 8.71
C SER A 32 4.85 17.46 9.62
N SER A 33 6.00 18.04 9.99
CA SER A 33 6.91 17.50 11.00
C SER A 33 6.10 17.01 12.22
N PRO A 34 6.40 15.82 12.78
CA PRO A 34 5.57 15.20 13.82
C PRO A 34 5.80 15.86 15.19
N ARG A 35 5.54 17.17 15.29
CA ARG A 35 5.21 17.79 16.58
C ARG A 35 3.87 17.24 17.02
N SER A 36 3.92 16.36 18.01
CA SER A 36 2.78 15.84 18.76
C SER A 36 2.05 16.95 19.51
N GLN A 37 1.37 17.83 18.78
CA GLN A 37 0.39 18.74 19.35
C GLN A 37 -0.84 17.90 19.66
N GLN A 38 -0.99 17.51 20.93
CA GLN A 38 -2.23 16.91 21.43
C GLN A 38 -3.36 17.90 21.15
N SER A 39 -4.20 17.57 20.18
CA SER A 39 -5.35 18.39 19.80
C SER A 39 -6.29 18.48 20.99
N LYS A 40 -6.83 19.67 21.27
CA LYS A 40 -7.83 19.84 22.34
C LYS A 40 -9.19 19.38 21.85
N CYS A 41 -9.93 18.69 22.71
CA CYS A 41 -11.30 18.28 22.43
C CYS A 41 -12.18 19.52 22.20
N PRO A 42 -12.85 19.66 21.03
CA PRO A 42 -13.76 20.79 20.78
C PRO A 42 -14.97 20.85 21.73
N GLY A 43 -15.31 19.75 22.41
CA GLY A 43 -16.43 19.69 23.35
C GLY A 43 -16.10 20.10 24.80
N CYS A 44 -14.87 19.87 25.28
CA CYS A 44 -14.51 20.13 26.69
C CYS A 44 -13.11 20.75 26.91
N GLY A 45 -12.36 21.07 25.86
CA GLY A 45 -11.06 21.72 25.94
C GLY A 45 -9.89 20.85 26.43
N GLN A 46 -10.15 19.66 26.98
CA GLN A 46 -9.13 18.71 27.45
C GLN A 46 -8.26 18.19 26.29
N PRO A 47 -6.97 17.88 26.52
CA PRO A 47 -6.11 17.28 25.50
C PRO A 47 -6.63 15.90 25.09
N LEU A 48 -6.59 15.60 23.80
CA LEU A 48 -6.96 14.30 23.27
C LEU A 48 -5.83 13.29 23.48
N PRO A 49 -6.15 12.04 23.91
CA PRO A 49 -5.16 10.99 24.19
C PRO A 49 -4.53 10.39 22.92
N SER A 50 -5.06 10.70 21.74
CA SER A 50 -4.55 10.29 20.44
C SER A 50 -4.82 11.39 19.39
N PRO A 51 -4.28 11.30 18.16
CA PRO A 51 -4.64 12.21 17.07
C PRO A 51 -6.13 12.16 16.68
N LEU A 52 -6.84 11.11 17.08
CA LEU A 52 -8.26 10.95 16.77
C LEU A 52 -9.12 11.94 17.56
N PRO A 53 -10.17 12.51 16.96
CA PRO A 53 -11.07 13.45 17.61
C PRO A 53 -12.11 12.73 18.49
N ALA A 54 -11.67 11.76 19.32
CA ALA A 54 -12.48 10.96 20.21
C ALA A 54 -12.06 11.21 21.66
N CYS A 55 -12.95 11.81 22.46
CA CYS A 55 -12.64 12.22 23.83
C CYS A 55 -13.26 11.28 24.88
N SER A 56 -12.43 10.63 25.68
CA SER A 56 -12.82 9.78 26.81
C SER A 56 -13.29 10.55 28.07
N ASN A 57 -13.11 11.87 28.11
CA ASN A 57 -13.57 12.71 29.23
C ASN A 57 -15.05 13.11 29.08
N CYS A 58 -15.40 13.77 27.97
CA CYS A 58 -16.77 14.24 27.71
C CYS A 58 -17.57 13.37 26.75
N TRP A 59 -17.02 12.22 26.32
CA TRP A 59 -17.66 11.28 25.39
C TRP A 59 -18.27 11.98 24.17
N ASN A 60 -17.45 12.80 23.52
CA ASN A 60 -17.78 13.43 22.25
C ASN A 60 -16.75 13.03 21.19
N VAL A 61 -17.23 12.61 20.02
CA VAL A 61 -16.42 12.23 18.87
C VAL A 61 -16.93 12.97 17.63
N PHE A 62 -15.98 13.34 16.76
CA PHE A 62 -16.23 14.08 15.55
C PHE A 62 -15.84 13.25 14.33
N ALA A 63 -16.53 13.47 13.20
CA ALA A 63 -16.15 12.83 11.95
C ALA A 63 -14.82 13.42 11.44
N LEU A 64 -13.90 12.56 11.02
CA LEU A 64 -12.68 12.96 10.32
C LEU A 64 -12.93 13.16 8.82
N PRO A 65 -12.25 14.11 8.14
CA PRO A 65 -12.22 14.21 6.69
C PRO A 65 -11.91 12.87 6.03
N LYS A 66 -12.41 12.65 4.80
CA LYS A 66 -12.23 11.37 4.08
C LYS A 66 -10.83 11.22 3.47
N ASP A 67 -10.10 12.31 3.33
CA ASP A 67 -8.82 12.43 2.61
C ASP A 67 -7.58 12.44 3.51
N ILE A 68 -7.75 12.30 4.83
CA ILE A 68 -6.65 12.02 5.78
C ILE A 68 -5.99 10.68 5.43
N THR A 69 -4.66 10.65 5.42
CA THR A 69 -3.90 9.43 5.13
C THR A 69 -4.01 8.40 6.26
N HIS A 70 -3.70 7.15 5.97
CA HIS A 70 -3.65 6.10 6.99
C HIS A 70 -2.55 6.34 8.02
N HIS A 71 -1.42 6.90 7.59
CA HIS A 71 -0.31 7.31 8.46
C HIS A 71 -0.76 8.39 9.44
N GLU A 72 -1.37 9.49 8.96
CA GLU A 72 -1.88 10.56 9.81
C GLU A 72 -2.97 10.08 10.76
N LEU A 73 -3.90 9.22 10.30
CA LEU A 73 -4.97 8.64 11.13
C LEU A 73 -4.42 7.86 12.32
N LEU A 74 -3.27 7.19 12.15
CA LEU A 74 -2.58 6.44 13.21
C LEU A 74 -1.43 7.24 13.86
N GLY A 75 -1.24 8.52 13.53
CA GLY A 75 -0.17 9.34 14.12
C GLY A 75 1.25 8.84 13.81
N LEU A 76 1.44 8.30 12.61
CA LEU A 76 2.72 7.89 12.03
C LEU A 76 3.20 8.94 11.01
N PRO A 77 4.51 9.07 10.78
CA PRO A 77 5.04 9.92 9.72
C PRO A 77 4.67 9.35 8.34
N TYR A 78 4.35 10.21 7.38
CA TYR A 78 4.17 9.84 5.97
C TYR A 78 5.48 9.97 5.17
N GLY A 79 6.37 10.90 5.54
CA GLY A 79 7.66 11.13 4.88
C GLY A 79 8.86 10.73 5.76
N PRO A 80 10.05 10.52 5.17
CA PRO A 80 10.37 10.73 3.76
C PRO A 80 9.83 9.64 2.82
N ASN A 81 9.64 8.42 3.32
CA ASN A 81 9.17 7.27 2.54
C ASN A 81 7.93 6.64 3.22
N PRO A 82 6.72 6.73 2.63
CA PRO A 82 5.50 6.20 3.23
C PRO A 82 5.44 4.66 3.27
N PHE A 83 6.29 3.97 2.53
CA PHE A 83 6.35 2.52 2.54
C PHE A 83 7.13 1.96 3.74
N VAL A 84 8.04 2.74 4.33
CA VAL A 84 8.79 2.35 5.53
C VAL A 84 7.96 2.64 6.79
N VAL A 85 7.54 1.59 7.49
CA VAL A 85 6.65 1.70 8.68
C VAL A 85 7.23 0.91 9.86
N ASP A 86 7.41 1.60 11.00
CA ASP A 86 7.70 0.99 12.29
C ASP A 86 6.48 0.19 12.77
N LEU A 87 6.53 -1.14 12.63
CA LEU A 87 5.44 -2.05 13.01
C LEU A 87 5.15 -2.08 14.52
N PRO A 88 6.16 -2.09 15.44
CA PRO A 88 5.95 -1.84 16.86
C PRO A 88 5.16 -0.55 17.15
N ALA A 89 5.55 0.58 16.54
CA ALA A 89 4.86 1.85 16.71
C ALA A 89 3.44 1.81 16.12
N LEU A 90 3.25 1.26 14.93
CA LEU A 90 1.93 1.04 14.30
C LEU A 90 0.99 0.28 15.25
N LYS A 91 1.46 -0.81 15.85
CA LYS A 91 0.69 -1.63 16.81
C LYS A 91 0.39 -0.88 18.12
N GLN A 92 1.32 -0.06 18.62
CA GLN A 92 1.10 0.79 19.78
C GLN A 92 0.04 1.86 19.49
N ARG A 93 0.16 2.56 18.35
CA ARG A 93 -0.76 3.61 17.91
C ARG A 93 -2.17 3.07 17.68
N PHE A 94 -2.28 1.92 17.02
CA PHE A 94 -3.55 1.22 16.81
C PHE A 94 -4.28 0.90 18.14
N ARG A 95 -3.55 0.39 19.14
CA ARG A 95 -4.11 0.12 20.48
C ARG A 95 -4.58 1.40 21.19
N ALA A 96 -3.79 2.47 21.10
CA ALA A 96 -4.17 3.77 21.67
C ALA A 96 -5.36 4.42 20.96
N ALA A 97 -5.49 4.22 19.64
CA ALA A 97 -6.64 4.63 18.85
C ALA A 97 -7.90 3.84 19.25
N GLN A 98 -7.84 2.50 19.28
CA GLN A 98 -8.98 1.68 19.66
C GLN A 98 -9.46 1.93 21.08
N SER A 99 -8.56 2.18 22.05
CA SER A 99 -8.97 2.45 23.44
C SER A 99 -9.85 3.70 23.62
N VAL A 100 -9.93 4.59 22.61
CA VAL A 100 -10.76 5.80 22.66
C VAL A 100 -11.94 5.77 21.69
N CYS A 101 -11.90 4.96 20.63
CA CYS A 101 -12.99 4.85 19.64
C CYS A 101 -13.77 3.51 19.65
N HIS A 102 -13.44 2.54 20.52
CA HIS A 102 -14.11 1.23 20.51
C HIS A 102 -15.63 1.34 20.82
N PRO A 103 -16.53 0.85 19.95
CA PRO A 103 -17.98 1.09 20.03
C PRO A 103 -18.62 0.79 21.39
N ASP A 104 -18.21 -0.29 22.07
CA ASP A 104 -18.74 -0.74 23.36
C ASP A 104 -18.70 0.37 24.44
N SER A 105 -17.65 1.21 24.40
CA SER A 105 -17.52 2.33 25.34
C SER A 105 -18.55 3.42 25.04
N TRP A 106 -18.90 3.63 23.78
CA TRP A 106 -19.81 4.67 23.33
C TRP A 106 -21.28 4.27 23.50
N ALA A 107 -21.60 2.98 23.33
CA ALA A 107 -22.96 2.43 23.49
C ALA A 107 -23.57 2.68 24.87
N SER A 108 -22.75 2.82 25.92
CA SER A 108 -23.20 3.14 27.29
C SER A 108 -22.95 4.60 27.72
N LYS A 109 -21.96 5.29 27.13
CA LYS A 109 -21.53 6.63 27.55
C LYS A 109 -22.14 7.76 26.75
N ASN A 110 -22.33 7.58 25.44
CA ASN A 110 -23.00 8.55 24.58
C ASN A 110 -23.58 7.86 23.33
N PRO A 111 -24.80 7.28 23.42
CA PRO A 111 -25.44 6.56 22.31
C PRO A 111 -25.63 7.42 21.05
N GLU A 112 -25.87 8.73 21.18
CA GLU A 112 -26.02 9.66 20.04
C GLU A 112 -24.75 9.78 19.17
N LYS A 113 -23.61 9.31 19.70
CA LYS A 113 -22.31 9.33 19.03
C LYS A 113 -21.82 7.96 18.60
N LEU A 114 -22.61 6.90 18.83
CA LEU A 114 -22.23 5.52 18.55
C LEU A 114 -21.85 5.30 17.09
N ASP A 115 -22.66 5.76 16.14
CA ASP A 115 -22.42 5.60 14.70
C ASP A 115 -21.10 6.25 14.25
N VAL A 116 -20.78 7.42 14.82
CA VAL A 116 -19.53 8.15 14.53
C VAL A 116 -18.32 7.41 15.12
N ALA A 117 -18.45 6.85 16.32
CA ALA A 117 -17.43 6.00 16.93
C ALA A 117 -17.20 4.69 16.15
N GLN A 118 -18.28 4.03 15.72
CA GLN A 118 -18.22 2.84 14.86
C GLN A 118 -17.52 3.12 13.54
N ALA A 119 -17.91 4.18 12.83
CA ALA A 119 -17.27 4.58 11.58
C ALA A 119 -15.78 4.93 11.77
N LEU A 120 -15.42 5.54 12.90
CA LEU A 120 -14.03 5.84 13.24
C LEU A 120 -13.22 4.57 13.56
N SER A 121 -13.75 3.67 14.39
CA SER A 121 -13.09 2.39 14.72
C SER A 121 -12.90 1.51 13.48
N ALA A 122 -13.87 1.46 12.57
CA ALA A 122 -13.76 0.76 11.28
C ALA A 122 -12.63 1.34 10.41
N ARG A 123 -12.50 2.67 10.32
CA ARG A 123 -11.40 3.34 9.61
C ARG A 123 -10.03 3.07 10.25
N VAL A 124 -9.95 3.06 11.58
CA VAL A 124 -8.73 2.73 12.33
C VAL A 124 -8.29 1.27 12.08
N ASN A 125 -9.25 0.33 12.07
CA ASN A 125 -8.99 -1.07 11.72
C ASN A 125 -8.49 -1.20 10.28
N HIS A 126 -9.16 -0.58 9.31
CA HIS A 126 -8.74 -0.61 7.91
C HIS A 126 -7.33 -0.05 7.72
N ALA A 127 -7.06 1.16 8.24
CA ALA A 127 -5.73 1.77 8.16
C ALA A 127 -4.63 0.92 8.81
N TYR A 128 -4.92 0.24 9.92
CA TYR A 128 -3.96 -0.66 10.55
C TYR A 128 -3.65 -1.87 9.67
N GLN A 129 -4.66 -2.56 9.13
CA GLN A 129 -4.45 -3.73 8.25
C GLN A 129 -3.75 -3.34 6.94
N THR A 130 -4.09 -2.19 6.38
CA THR A 130 -3.47 -1.67 5.15
C THR A 130 -2.01 -1.26 5.36
N LEU A 131 -1.63 -0.74 6.52
CA LEU A 131 -0.22 -0.39 6.79
C LEU A 131 0.60 -1.56 7.35
N LEU A 132 -0.04 -2.61 7.89
CA LEU A 132 0.64 -3.76 8.48
C LEU A 132 1.42 -4.56 7.43
N GLU A 133 0.74 -5.00 6.37
CA GLU A 133 1.33 -5.87 5.34
C GLU A 133 1.99 -5.06 4.22
N PRO A 134 3.17 -5.44 3.72
CA PRO A 134 3.84 -4.71 2.64
C PRO A 134 3.00 -4.60 1.35
N LEU A 135 2.29 -5.65 0.96
CA LEU A 135 1.50 -5.63 -0.29
C LEU A 135 0.36 -4.61 -0.25
N SER A 136 -0.49 -4.65 0.79
CA SER A 136 -1.59 -3.68 0.94
C SER A 136 -1.07 -2.26 1.16
N ARG A 137 0.12 -2.10 1.78
CA ARG A 137 0.78 -0.81 1.96
C ARG A 137 1.20 -0.19 0.63
N ILE A 138 1.82 -0.95 -0.28
CA ILE A 138 2.22 -0.41 -1.60
C ILE A 138 1.00 -0.16 -2.49
N GLU A 139 -0.01 -1.03 -2.46
CA GLU A 139 -1.27 -0.85 -3.18
C GLU A 139 -1.96 0.47 -2.75
N TYR A 140 -2.06 0.71 -1.44
CA TYR A 140 -2.58 1.97 -0.87
C TYR A 140 -1.80 3.22 -1.31
N ILE A 141 -0.46 3.16 -1.29
CA ILE A 141 0.38 4.29 -1.72
C ILE A 141 0.14 4.59 -3.20
N LEU A 142 0.08 3.56 -4.05
CA LEU A 142 -0.19 3.70 -5.48
C LEU A 142 -1.60 4.26 -5.76
N GLU A 143 -2.62 3.90 -4.96
CA GLU A 143 -3.93 4.54 -5.00
C GLU A 143 -3.90 6.05 -4.68
N GLN A 144 -3.12 6.47 -3.66
CA GLN A 144 -2.94 7.89 -3.35
C GLN A 144 -2.32 8.64 -4.54
N HIS A 145 -1.44 7.97 -5.28
CA HIS A 145 -0.77 8.47 -6.49
C HIS A 145 -1.57 8.26 -7.80
N ARG A 146 -2.84 7.87 -7.71
CA ARG A 146 -3.77 7.67 -8.84
C ARG A 146 -3.35 6.56 -9.81
N LEU A 147 -2.61 5.57 -9.33
CA LEU A 147 -2.13 4.41 -10.07
C LEU A 147 -2.59 3.08 -9.41
N PRO A 148 -3.91 2.90 -9.14
CA PRO A 148 -4.41 1.68 -8.50
C PRO A 148 -4.00 0.43 -9.29
N LEU A 149 -3.68 -0.66 -8.58
CA LEU A 149 -3.56 -1.98 -9.19
C LEU A 149 -4.97 -2.55 -9.42
N SER A 150 -5.23 -3.09 -10.61
CA SER A 150 -6.37 -3.99 -10.79
C SER A 150 -6.06 -5.36 -10.20
N GLU A 151 -7.07 -6.08 -9.72
CA GLU A 151 -6.95 -7.52 -9.41
C GLU A 151 -6.60 -8.34 -10.67
N THR A 152 -7.06 -7.88 -11.83
CA THR A 152 -6.83 -8.52 -13.14
C THR A 152 -5.53 -8.10 -13.82
N GLU A 153 -4.73 -7.23 -13.19
CA GLU A 153 -3.48 -6.74 -13.76
C GLU A 153 -2.40 -7.82 -13.66
N LYS A 154 -2.06 -8.41 -14.80
CA LYS A 154 -1.05 -9.47 -14.91
C LYS A 154 0.34 -8.88 -15.10
N VAL A 155 1.35 -9.60 -14.64
CA VAL A 155 2.73 -9.36 -15.08
C VAL A 155 2.84 -9.62 -16.58
N GLN A 156 3.52 -8.72 -17.30
CA GLN A 156 3.80 -8.83 -18.74
C GLN A 156 5.21 -9.36 -19.04
N ASP A 157 5.95 -9.76 -18.00
CA ASP A 157 7.25 -10.42 -18.04
C ASP A 157 7.03 -11.95 -18.17
N PRO A 158 7.37 -12.57 -19.32
CA PRO A 158 7.17 -13.99 -19.54
C PRO A 158 8.08 -14.89 -18.70
N GLU A 159 9.29 -14.41 -18.36
CA GLU A 159 10.28 -15.18 -17.60
C GLU A 159 9.79 -15.32 -16.15
N PHE A 160 9.41 -14.20 -15.51
CA PHE A 160 8.82 -14.23 -14.17
C PHE A 160 7.51 -15.03 -14.11
N MET A 161 6.67 -14.99 -15.16
CA MET A 161 5.45 -15.79 -15.21
C MET A 161 5.74 -17.30 -15.29
N MET A 162 6.82 -17.71 -15.97
CA MET A 162 7.27 -19.10 -16.03
C MET A 162 7.74 -19.58 -14.65
N GLU A 163 8.58 -18.81 -13.98
CA GLU A 163 9.06 -19.10 -12.62
C GLU A 163 7.90 -19.28 -11.61
N ILE A 164 6.82 -18.50 -11.73
CA ILE A 164 5.63 -18.65 -10.86
C ILE A 164 4.90 -19.97 -11.14
N MET A 165 4.84 -20.40 -12.40
CA MET A 165 4.18 -21.66 -12.78
C MET A 165 5.02 -22.84 -12.30
N GLU A 166 6.31 -22.85 -12.59
CA GLU A 166 7.26 -23.88 -12.14
C GLU A 166 7.25 -24.01 -10.61
N ALA A 167 7.31 -22.90 -9.86
CA ALA A 167 7.24 -22.92 -8.40
C ALA A 167 5.90 -23.41 -7.84
N ARG A 168 4.81 -23.35 -8.61
CA ARG A 168 3.51 -23.92 -8.22
C ARG A 168 3.42 -25.40 -8.52
N GLU A 169 3.82 -25.79 -9.72
CA GLU A 169 3.91 -27.19 -10.15
C GLU A 169 4.81 -27.98 -9.18
N ALA A 170 5.98 -27.43 -8.81
CA ALA A 170 6.87 -28.04 -7.82
C ALA A 170 6.31 -28.13 -6.38
N ILE A 171 5.31 -27.32 -6.01
CA ILE A 171 4.59 -27.47 -4.72
C ILE A 171 3.50 -28.53 -4.85
N ASP A 172 2.75 -28.53 -5.96
CA ASP A 172 1.64 -29.45 -6.19
C ASP A 172 2.13 -30.90 -6.44
N GLU A 173 3.33 -31.07 -7.02
CA GLU A 173 4.00 -32.36 -7.28
C GLU A 173 4.96 -32.81 -6.16
N ALA A 174 5.09 -32.06 -5.06
CA ALA A 174 6.01 -32.41 -3.98
C ALA A 174 5.65 -33.75 -3.31
N GLU A 175 6.63 -34.64 -3.19
CA GLU A 175 6.52 -35.94 -2.53
C GLU A 175 6.83 -35.84 -1.03
N ASP A 176 7.65 -34.85 -0.63
CA ASP A 176 8.09 -34.67 0.75
C ASP A 176 8.09 -33.21 1.22
N ARG A 177 8.15 -33.07 2.55
CA ARG A 177 8.08 -31.79 3.24
C ARG A 177 9.32 -30.91 3.03
N ALA A 178 10.50 -31.50 2.86
CA ALA A 178 11.75 -30.77 2.67
C ALA A 178 11.80 -30.06 1.31
N GLN A 179 11.19 -30.64 0.27
CA GLN A 179 11.00 -29.98 -1.03
C GLN A 179 10.21 -28.67 -0.89
N VAL A 180 9.06 -28.70 -0.22
CA VAL A 180 8.21 -27.51 -0.05
C VAL A 180 8.81 -26.50 0.94
N GLU A 181 9.53 -26.96 1.98
CA GLU A 181 10.28 -26.07 2.87
C GLU A 181 11.42 -25.33 2.12
N ALA A 182 12.11 -25.98 1.18
CA ALA A 182 13.10 -25.32 0.33
C ALA A 182 12.48 -24.24 -0.57
N ILE A 183 11.36 -24.54 -1.26
CA ILE A 183 10.62 -23.57 -2.08
C ILE A 183 10.10 -22.40 -1.22
N PHE A 184 9.62 -22.69 0.00
CA PHE A 184 9.15 -21.66 0.92
C PHE A 184 10.26 -20.69 1.34
N GLU A 185 11.45 -21.22 1.66
CA GLU A 185 12.60 -20.40 2.08
C GLU A 185 13.16 -19.57 0.91
N GLU A 186 13.32 -20.17 -0.28
CA GLU A 186 13.76 -19.44 -1.49
C GLU A 186 12.80 -18.30 -1.82
N ASN A 187 11.50 -18.58 -1.88
CA ASN A 187 10.48 -17.56 -2.15
C ASN A 187 10.42 -16.52 -1.03
N THR A 188 10.75 -16.86 0.21
CA THR A 188 10.86 -15.89 1.32
C THR A 188 12.04 -14.92 1.12
N GLY A 189 13.16 -15.40 0.59
CA GLY A 189 14.26 -14.54 0.12
C GLY A 189 13.80 -13.58 -0.97
N ARG A 190 13.14 -14.10 -2.02
CA ARG A 190 12.61 -13.31 -3.15
C ARG A 190 11.59 -12.24 -2.71
N VAL A 191 10.74 -12.55 -1.73
CA VAL A 191 9.81 -11.58 -1.10
C VAL A 191 10.59 -10.48 -0.39
N ALA A 192 11.60 -10.82 0.41
CA ALA A 192 12.40 -9.84 1.14
C ALA A 192 13.21 -8.93 0.21
N GLU A 193 13.70 -9.44 -0.92
CA GLU A 193 14.34 -8.65 -1.97
C GLU A 193 13.36 -7.70 -2.67
N THR A 194 12.19 -8.19 -3.06
CA THR A 194 11.13 -7.38 -3.69
C THR A 194 10.65 -6.25 -2.76
N ILE A 195 10.59 -6.49 -1.44
CA ILE A 195 10.26 -5.44 -0.46
C ILE A 195 11.35 -4.35 -0.42
N LYS A 196 12.64 -4.72 -0.43
CA LYS A 196 13.76 -3.75 -0.48
C LYS A 196 13.83 -2.99 -1.80
N GLU A 197 13.44 -3.63 -2.90
CA GLU A 197 13.26 -2.97 -4.21
C GLU A 197 12.16 -1.91 -4.12
N LEU A 198 10.98 -2.28 -3.59
CA LEU A 198 9.86 -1.36 -3.37
C LEU A 198 10.19 -0.20 -2.43
N GLU A 199 10.98 -0.41 -1.37
CA GLU A 199 11.46 0.67 -0.50
C GLU A 199 12.19 1.76 -1.32
N LYS A 200 13.12 1.37 -2.19
CA LYS A 200 13.86 2.32 -3.05
C LYS A 200 12.95 2.99 -4.09
N LEU A 201 12.12 2.21 -4.78
CA LEU A 201 11.24 2.74 -5.83
C LEU A 201 10.24 3.78 -5.29
N VAL A 202 9.78 3.62 -4.04
CA VAL A 202 8.94 4.62 -3.36
C VAL A 202 9.75 5.83 -2.89
N GLU A 203 11.01 5.66 -2.47
CA GLU A 203 11.92 6.78 -2.14
C GLU A 203 12.25 7.64 -3.36
N GLU A 204 12.41 7.02 -4.53
CA GLU A 204 12.71 7.67 -5.82
C GLU A 204 11.46 8.24 -6.53
N GLU A 205 10.26 8.06 -5.97
CA GLU A 205 8.95 8.38 -6.59
C GLU A 205 8.69 7.68 -7.96
N ASP A 206 9.32 6.53 -8.26
CA ASP A 206 9.08 5.75 -9.49
C ASP A 206 7.84 4.85 -9.35
N TRP A 207 6.67 5.48 -9.46
CA TRP A 207 5.38 4.80 -9.35
C TRP A 207 5.12 3.73 -10.44
N PRO A 208 5.52 3.91 -11.72
CA PRO A 208 5.44 2.84 -12.72
C PRO A 208 6.23 1.59 -12.33
N ALA A 209 7.49 1.72 -11.90
CA ALA A 209 8.29 0.58 -11.47
C ALA A 209 7.74 -0.02 -10.16
N ALA A 210 7.37 0.82 -9.19
CA ALA A 210 6.77 0.37 -7.94
C ALA A 210 5.46 -0.42 -8.16
N LYS A 211 4.69 -0.08 -9.21
CA LYS A 211 3.52 -0.86 -9.61
C LYS A 211 3.89 -2.27 -10.09
N LEU A 212 4.95 -2.41 -10.90
CA LEU A 212 5.45 -3.72 -11.32
C LEU A 212 5.97 -4.54 -10.13
N GLY A 213 6.71 -3.92 -9.22
CA GLY A 213 7.17 -4.54 -7.97
C GLY A 213 6.02 -4.99 -7.06
N ALA A 214 4.93 -4.23 -6.97
CA ALA A 214 3.74 -4.61 -6.23
C ALA A 214 3.03 -5.83 -6.84
N ILE A 215 2.92 -5.90 -8.18
CA ILE A 215 2.38 -7.08 -8.86
C ILE A 215 3.31 -8.29 -8.63
N ARG A 216 4.65 -8.15 -8.77
CA ARG A 216 5.64 -9.19 -8.45
C ARG A 216 5.44 -9.73 -7.03
N LEU A 217 5.37 -8.85 -6.04
CA LEU A 217 5.12 -9.21 -4.63
C LEU A 217 3.81 -9.98 -4.43
N ARG A 218 2.73 -9.60 -5.12
CA ARG A 218 1.43 -10.29 -5.05
C ARG A 218 1.53 -11.76 -5.49
N TYR A 219 2.30 -12.05 -6.54
CA TYR A 219 2.51 -13.43 -7.00
C TYR A 219 3.42 -14.23 -6.07
N LEU A 220 4.52 -13.65 -5.59
CA LEU A 220 5.43 -14.29 -4.62
C LEU A 220 4.71 -14.65 -3.31
N GLN A 221 3.87 -13.75 -2.77
CA GLN A 221 2.99 -14.08 -1.65
C GLN A 221 1.98 -15.19 -1.99
N GLY A 222 1.57 -15.31 -3.26
CA GLY A 222 0.73 -16.38 -3.75
C GLY A 222 1.40 -17.75 -3.73
N ILE A 223 2.71 -17.82 -3.97
CA ILE A 223 3.54 -19.03 -3.82
C ILE A 223 3.69 -19.35 -2.33
N GLN A 224 4.06 -18.35 -1.51
CA GLN A 224 4.22 -18.48 -0.05
C GLN A 224 2.95 -19.03 0.64
N ARG A 225 1.76 -18.59 0.20
CA ARG A 225 0.46 -19.11 0.68
C ARG A 225 0.17 -20.54 0.21
N ALA A 226 0.62 -20.93 -0.98
CA ALA A 226 0.45 -22.29 -1.50
C ALA A 226 1.36 -23.26 -0.74
N ALA A 227 2.66 -22.97 -0.66
CA ALA A 227 3.64 -23.74 0.09
C ALA A 227 3.23 -23.89 1.56
N LYS A 228 2.85 -22.78 2.23
CA LYS A 228 2.37 -22.86 3.61
C LYS A 228 1.13 -23.75 3.76
N ARG A 229 0.13 -23.64 2.87
CA ARG A 229 -1.06 -24.50 2.90
C ARG A 229 -0.70 -25.97 2.73
N TRP A 230 0.25 -26.28 1.86
CA TRP A 230 0.74 -27.65 1.68
C TRP A 230 1.41 -28.15 2.97
N LEU A 231 2.28 -27.33 3.59
CA LEU A 231 2.99 -27.64 4.85
C LEU A 231 2.09 -27.67 6.10
N ASP A 232 0.93 -27.03 6.07
CA ASP A 232 -0.06 -27.10 7.15
C ASP A 232 -0.93 -28.39 7.03
N ASN A 233 -0.89 -29.07 5.88
CA ASN A 233 -1.70 -30.26 5.55
C ASN A 233 -0.90 -31.59 5.51
N HIS A 234 0.44 -31.53 5.51
CA HIS A 234 1.37 -32.68 5.44
C HIS A 234 2.50 -32.59 6.47
#